data_AF-A0AA40C2E1-F1
#
_entry.id   AF-A0AA40C2E1-F1
#
_cell.length_a   1.000
_cell.length_b   1.000
_cell.length_c   1.000
_cell.angle_alpha   90.00
_cell.angle_beta   90.00
_cell.angle_gamma   90.00
#
_symmetry.space_group_name_H-M   'P 1'
#
loop_
_entity.id
_entity.type
_entity.pdbx_description
1 polymer ?
#
loop_
_entity_poly.entity_id
_entity_poly.type
_entity_poly.pdbx_seq_one_letter_code
_entity_poly.pdbx_strand_id
1 'polypeptide(L)'
;MPSHTLTFVGTLGIVITTVALSLLLLSGVNTNAHFLFPTSTQQQHDVVTQCGNTTTAARALGCHFDPMSFSWLPPQCYDANLTAQFLSIHAWQWFSTPERKEEVSNDAVLRGDHEYLYVSWEYHKLHCTYMWRKMHRAMLGVMDLDGYVGNYRHTEHCEDILTREERGGGNGLTVIRRKFVGCGLGAL
;
A
#
# COMPACT_ATOMS: atom_id res chain seq x y z
N MET A 1 -48.83 56.96 -21.07
CA MET A 1 -47.59 56.19 -20.83
C MET A 1 -47.50 55.79 -19.34
N PRO A 2 -48.00 54.61 -18.92
CA PRO A 2 -47.67 54.06 -17.59
C PRO A 2 -47.38 52.54 -17.56
N SER A 3 -47.27 51.85 -18.70
CA SER A 3 -47.23 50.37 -18.76
C SER A 3 -45.88 49.74 -18.41
N HIS A 4 -44.76 50.44 -18.62
CA HIS A 4 -43.42 49.86 -18.44
C HIS A 4 -42.93 49.85 -16.98
N THR A 5 -43.42 50.77 -16.15
CA THR A 5 -43.09 50.84 -14.71
C THR A 5 -43.75 49.69 -13.93
N LEU A 6 -44.97 49.30 -14.31
CA LEU A 6 -45.70 48.21 -13.64
C LEU A 6 -45.07 46.83 -13.91
N THR A 7 -44.57 46.61 -15.13
CA THR A 7 -43.86 45.37 -15.49
C THR A 7 -42.51 45.24 -14.76
N PHE A 8 -41.78 46.35 -14.58
CA PHE A 8 -40.47 46.34 -13.91
C PHE A 8 -40.59 46.05 -12.40
N VAL A 9 -41.61 46.63 -11.75
CA VAL A 9 -41.93 46.36 -10.34
C VAL A 9 -42.35 44.89 -10.13
N GLY A 10 -43.12 44.33 -11.06
CA GLY A 10 -43.52 42.92 -11.04
C GLY A 10 -42.33 41.95 -11.16
N THR A 11 -41.39 42.22 -12.08
CA THR A 11 -40.20 41.38 -12.26
C THR A 11 -39.25 41.44 -11.07
N LEU A 12 -39.10 42.62 -10.44
CA LEU A 12 -38.23 42.78 -9.28
C LEU A 12 -38.79 42.04 -8.05
N GLY A 13 -40.12 42.06 -7.86
CA GLY A 13 -40.79 41.29 -6.81
C GLY A 13 -40.59 39.78 -6.94
N ILE A 14 -40.69 39.24 -8.16
CA ILE A 14 -40.48 37.81 -8.43
C ILE A 14 -39.04 37.40 -8.11
N VAL A 15 -38.04 38.17 -8.55
CA VAL A 15 -36.64 37.87 -8.27
C VAL A 15 -36.36 37.86 -6.76
N ILE A 16 -36.86 38.85 -6.01
CA ILE A 16 -36.66 38.91 -4.55
C ILE A 16 -37.28 37.70 -3.85
N THR A 17 -38.49 37.29 -4.25
CA THR A 17 -39.14 36.11 -3.65
C THR A 17 -38.39 34.81 -3.95
N THR A 18 -37.89 34.63 -5.17
CA THR A 18 -37.12 33.42 -5.55
C THR A 18 -35.77 33.32 -4.83
N VAL A 19 -35.07 34.45 -4.65
CA VAL A 19 -33.80 34.49 -3.90
C VAL A 19 -34.04 34.21 -2.41
N ALA A 20 -35.07 34.82 -1.80
CA ALA A 20 -35.41 34.58 -0.40
C ALA A 20 -35.78 33.10 -0.14
N LEU A 21 -36.55 32.48 -1.04
CA LEU A 21 -36.92 31.07 -0.93
C LEU A 21 -35.70 30.14 -1.06
N SER A 22 -34.77 30.46 -1.96
CA SER A 22 -33.54 29.70 -2.15
C SER A 22 -32.63 29.74 -0.91
N LEU A 23 -32.51 30.91 -0.27
CA LEU A 23 -31.73 31.08 0.96
C LEU A 23 -32.34 30.37 2.18
N LEU A 24 -33.68 30.32 2.27
CA LEU A 24 -34.39 29.57 3.31
C LEU A 24 -34.20 28.05 3.16
N LEU A 25 -34.19 27.55 1.92
CA LEU A 25 -33.91 26.13 1.66
C LEU A 25 -32.46 25.75 1.99
N LEU A 26 -31.48 26.61 1.66
CA LEU A 26 -30.06 26.38 1.96
C LEU A 26 -29.76 26.41 3.48
N SER A 27 -30.45 27.26 4.25
CA SER A 27 -30.28 27.33 5.71
C SER A 27 -30.96 26.17 6.45
N GLY A 28 -32.08 25.65 5.93
CA GLY A 28 -32.78 24.49 6.50
C GLY A 28 -32.08 23.14 6.34
N VAL A 29 -31.16 23.01 5.37
CA VAL A 29 -30.37 21.77 5.16
C VAL A 29 -29.18 21.68 6.13
N ASN A 30 -28.72 22.79 6.69
CA ASN A 30 -27.44 22.86 7.40
C ASN A 30 -27.50 22.56 8.90
N THR A 31 -28.69 22.37 9.49
CA THR A 31 -28.84 22.13 10.95
C THR A 31 -29.06 20.66 11.33
N ASN A 32 -29.30 19.76 10.37
CA ASN A 32 -29.59 18.35 10.64
C ASN A 32 -28.40 17.39 10.41
N ALA A 33 -27.31 17.86 9.80
CA ALA A 33 -26.14 17.02 9.52
C ALA A 33 -25.33 16.64 10.77
N HIS A 34 -25.41 17.43 11.85
CA HIS A 34 -24.67 17.16 13.09
C HIS A 34 -25.26 16.01 13.93
N PHE A 35 -26.51 15.59 13.68
CA PHE A 35 -27.18 14.54 14.46
C PHE A 35 -27.13 13.14 13.81
N LEU A 36 -26.65 13.03 12.56
CA LEU A 36 -26.59 11.76 11.83
C LEU A 36 -25.22 11.08 11.84
N PHE A 37 -24.20 11.72 12.41
CA PHE A 37 -22.90 11.09 12.65
C PHE A 37 -22.80 10.72 14.13
N PRO A 38 -23.22 9.51 14.54
CA PRO A 38 -22.80 9.00 15.82
C PRO A 38 -21.28 9.02 15.80
N THR A 39 -20.66 9.72 16.75
CA THR A 39 -19.24 9.56 17.07
C THR A 39 -19.05 8.11 17.44
N SER A 40 -18.72 7.28 16.45
CA SER A 40 -18.20 5.94 16.68
C SER A 40 -16.99 6.14 17.56
N THR A 41 -17.10 5.74 18.83
CA THR A 41 -15.96 5.47 19.70
C THR A 41 -15.15 4.42 18.96
N GLN A 42 -14.20 4.85 18.12
CA GLN A 42 -13.16 3.97 17.64
C GLN A 42 -12.43 3.51 18.90
N GLN A 43 -12.75 2.28 19.29
CA GLN A 43 -11.93 1.49 20.18
C GLN A 43 -10.56 1.47 19.52
N GLN A 44 -9.67 2.32 20.02
CA GLN A 44 -8.30 2.53 19.54
C GLN A 44 -7.52 1.25 19.87
N HIS A 45 -7.75 0.20 19.09
CA HIS A 45 -6.75 -0.85 18.93
C HIS A 45 -5.54 -0.14 18.33
N ASP A 46 -4.41 -0.15 19.04
CA ASP A 46 -3.15 0.35 18.51
C ASP A 46 -2.85 -0.41 17.21
N VAL A 47 -3.18 0.21 16.08
CA VAL A 47 -2.87 -0.33 14.76
C VAL A 47 -1.36 -0.25 14.62
N VAL A 48 -0.71 -1.41 14.54
CA VAL A 48 0.73 -1.48 14.28
C VAL A 48 0.96 -0.88 12.91
N THR A 49 1.67 0.24 12.81
CA THR A 49 1.98 0.89 11.52
C THR A 49 3.45 0.83 11.17
N GLN A 50 4.29 0.32 12.09
CA GLN A 50 5.74 0.24 11.98
C GLN A 50 6.23 -1.06 12.61
N CYS A 51 7.33 -1.63 12.08
CA CYS A 51 7.92 -2.88 12.58
C CYS A 51 9.24 -2.70 13.34
N GLY A 52 9.52 -1.49 13.82
CA GLY A 52 10.79 -1.16 14.46
C GLY A 52 11.97 -1.25 13.50
N ASN A 53 13.14 -1.61 14.01
CA ASN A 53 14.40 -1.71 13.25
C ASN A 53 15.20 -2.99 13.54
N THR A 54 14.62 -3.93 14.30
CA THR A 54 15.24 -5.23 14.61
C THR A 54 14.21 -6.35 14.48
N THR A 55 14.68 -7.55 14.14
CA THR A 55 13.81 -8.74 14.01
C THR A 55 13.07 -9.05 15.30
N THR A 56 13.73 -8.88 16.45
CA THR A 56 13.10 -9.05 17.77
C THR A 56 11.98 -8.03 18.01
N ALA A 57 12.22 -6.75 17.70
CA ALA A 57 11.19 -5.72 17.83
C ALA A 57 10.01 -5.97 16.88
N ALA A 58 10.28 -6.33 15.62
CA ALA A 58 9.24 -6.64 14.64
C ALA A 58 8.33 -7.78 15.11
N ARG A 59 8.90 -8.87 15.64
CA ARG A 59 8.12 -9.98 16.23
C ARG A 59 7.34 -9.54 17.45
N ALA A 60 7.95 -8.76 18.35
CA ALA A 60 7.27 -8.26 19.54
C ALA A 60 6.08 -7.33 19.21
N LEU A 61 6.17 -6.60 18.10
CA LEU A 61 5.10 -5.75 17.55
C LEU A 61 4.07 -6.54 16.71
N GLY A 62 4.21 -7.86 16.56
CA GLY A 62 3.27 -8.66 15.78
C GLY A 62 3.39 -8.48 14.26
N CYS A 63 4.51 -7.96 13.76
CA CYS A 63 4.75 -7.90 12.33
C CYS A 63 5.00 -9.28 11.72
N HIS A 64 4.74 -9.38 10.42
CA HIS A 64 4.97 -10.58 9.62
C HIS A 64 6.18 -10.39 8.69
N PHE A 65 7.03 -11.40 8.61
CA PHE A 65 8.09 -11.42 7.61
C PHE A 65 7.55 -11.98 6.29
N ASP A 66 7.61 -11.19 5.23
CA ASP A 66 7.29 -11.63 3.88
C ASP A 66 8.59 -11.92 3.13
N PRO A 67 8.91 -13.19 2.82
CA PRO A 67 10.15 -13.53 2.11
C PRO A 67 10.19 -12.94 0.70
N MET A 68 9.04 -12.74 0.04
CA MET A 68 9.01 -12.23 -1.32
C MET A 68 9.42 -10.76 -1.37
N SER A 69 8.87 -9.87 -0.54
CA SER A 69 9.38 -8.49 -0.38
C SER A 69 10.66 -8.40 0.47
N PHE A 70 10.95 -9.49 1.18
CA PHE A 70 12.01 -9.64 2.19
C PHE A 70 11.96 -8.52 3.23
N SER A 71 10.75 -8.28 3.74
CA SER A 71 10.44 -7.16 4.63
C SER A 71 9.57 -7.61 5.80
N TRP A 72 9.83 -7.04 6.97
CA TRP A 72 8.91 -7.07 8.11
C TRP A 72 7.80 -6.06 7.90
N LEU A 73 6.57 -6.54 7.83
CA LEU A 73 5.36 -5.80 7.47
C LEU A 73 4.37 -5.80 8.63
N PRO A 74 3.71 -4.67 8.90
CA PRO A 74 2.55 -4.67 9.78
C PRO A 74 1.41 -5.54 9.21
N PRO A 75 0.54 -6.12 10.06
CA PRO A 75 -0.48 -7.09 9.62
C PRO A 75 -1.37 -6.60 8.47
N GLN A 76 -1.76 -5.32 8.48
CA GLN A 76 -2.63 -4.73 7.46
C GLN A 76 -1.94 -4.49 6.10
N CYS A 77 -0.60 -4.59 6.05
CA CYS A 77 0.23 -4.52 4.85
C CYS A 77 0.82 -5.88 4.43
N TYR A 78 0.44 -6.98 5.11
CA TYR A 78 0.92 -8.32 4.79
C TYR A 78 -0.14 -9.13 4.05
N ASP A 79 0.21 -9.57 2.83
CA ASP A 79 -0.68 -10.42 2.01
C ASP A 79 -0.21 -11.87 2.03
N ALA A 80 -0.63 -12.59 3.07
CA ALA A 80 -0.26 -14.00 3.25
C ALA A 80 -0.61 -14.87 2.03
N ASN A 81 -1.75 -14.58 1.37
CA ASN A 81 -2.21 -15.35 0.23
C ASN A 81 -1.30 -15.12 -1.00
N LEU A 82 -0.97 -13.87 -1.30
CA LEU A 82 -0.07 -13.53 -2.40
C LEU A 82 1.34 -14.06 -2.14
N THR A 83 1.86 -13.93 -0.92
CA THR A 83 3.16 -14.51 -0.52
C THR A 83 3.16 -16.02 -0.75
N ALA A 84 2.14 -16.74 -0.27
CA ALA A 84 2.05 -18.19 -0.43
C ALA A 84 1.98 -18.61 -1.90
N GLN A 85 1.21 -17.89 -2.74
CA GLN A 85 1.16 -18.14 -4.17
C GLN A 85 2.55 -18.06 -4.81
N PHE A 86 3.31 -16.99 -4.53
CA PHE A 86 4.63 -16.80 -5.14
C PHE A 86 5.69 -17.78 -4.62
N LEU A 87 5.62 -18.14 -3.33
CA LEU A 87 6.48 -19.17 -2.77
C LEU A 87 6.22 -20.56 -3.38
N SER A 88 5.02 -20.80 -3.92
CA SER A 88 4.66 -22.08 -4.56
C SER A 88 5.08 -22.21 -6.02
N ILE A 89 5.53 -21.12 -6.67
CA ILE A 89 5.88 -21.14 -8.10
C ILE A 89 7.12 -22.01 -8.35
N HIS A 90 8.11 -21.93 -7.45
CA HIS A 90 9.36 -22.68 -7.56
C HIS A 90 9.80 -23.21 -6.19
N ALA A 91 10.65 -24.23 -6.22
CA ALA A 91 11.48 -24.57 -5.06
C ALA A 91 12.61 -23.54 -4.95
N TRP A 92 12.29 -22.41 -4.32
CA TRP A 92 13.23 -21.31 -4.16
C TRP A 92 14.44 -21.71 -3.33
N GLN A 93 15.61 -21.20 -3.75
CA GLN A 93 16.88 -21.41 -3.06
C GLN A 93 17.46 -20.05 -2.67
N TRP A 94 17.93 -19.96 -1.44
CA TRP A 94 18.61 -18.79 -0.91
C TRP A 94 20.00 -19.19 -0.42
N PHE A 95 20.98 -18.32 -0.63
CA PHE A 95 22.36 -18.60 -0.22
C PHE A 95 22.89 -17.50 0.69
N SER A 96 23.73 -17.85 1.66
CA SER A 96 24.45 -16.87 2.49
C SER A 96 25.64 -16.27 1.74
N THR A 97 26.14 -16.94 0.69
CA THR A 97 27.32 -16.54 -0.09
C THR A 97 27.03 -16.50 -1.60
N PRO A 98 27.75 -15.66 -2.37
CA PRO A 98 27.53 -15.57 -3.82
C PRO A 98 28.00 -16.82 -4.59
N GLU A 99 28.82 -17.68 -3.98
CA GLU A 99 29.33 -18.91 -4.61
C GLU A 99 28.33 -20.09 -4.59
N ARG A 100 27.11 -19.89 -4.06
CA ARG A 100 26.07 -20.94 -3.89
C ARG A 100 26.51 -22.15 -3.04
N LYS A 101 27.49 -21.96 -2.15
CA LYS A 101 28.04 -23.05 -1.33
C LYS A 101 27.26 -23.33 -0.05
N GLU A 102 26.56 -22.32 0.44
CA GLU A 102 25.86 -22.36 1.72
C GLU A 102 24.39 -22.01 1.48
N GLU A 103 23.59 -23.03 1.20
CA GLU A 103 22.15 -22.89 1.06
C GLU A 103 21.48 -22.70 2.43
N VAL A 104 20.57 -21.75 2.52
CA VAL A 104 19.79 -21.45 3.71
C VAL A 104 18.44 -22.14 3.60
N SER A 105 18.11 -22.97 4.58
CA SER A 105 16.81 -23.67 4.62
C SER A 105 15.63 -22.70 4.58
N ASN A 106 14.54 -23.08 3.93
CA ASN A 106 13.31 -22.28 3.86
C ASN A 106 12.82 -21.82 5.25
N ASP A 107 12.82 -22.70 6.24
CA ASP A 107 12.42 -22.34 7.60
C ASP A 107 13.30 -21.23 8.20
N ALA A 108 14.59 -21.22 7.89
CA ALA A 108 15.50 -20.16 8.32
C ALA A 108 15.24 -18.83 7.61
N VAL A 109 14.92 -18.88 6.32
CA VAL A 109 14.50 -17.69 5.55
C VAL A 109 13.21 -17.11 6.14
N LEU A 110 12.20 -17.96 6.37
CA LEU A 110 10.89 -17.57 6.88
C LEU A 110 10.94 -16.96 8.29
N ARG A 111 11.98 -17.26 9.08
CA ARG A 111 12.20 -16.57 10.35
C ARG A 111 12.57 -15.09 10.18
N GLY A 112 13.12 -14.66 9.05
CA GLY A 112 13.50 -13.26 8.82
C GLY A 112 14.72 -12.78 9.62
N ASP A 113 15.56 -13.70 10.10
CA ASP A 113 16.77 -13.39 10.88
C ASP A 113 17.95 -12.92 10.01
N HIS A 114 17.96 -13.30 8.72
CA HIS A 114 19.03 -12.94 7.79
C HIS A 114 18.89 -11.47 7.34
N GLU A 115 19.97 -10.70 7.45
CA GLU A 115 20.00 -9.31 6.96
C GLU A 115 19.97 -9.25 5.43
N TYR A 116 20.66 -10.18 4.77
CA TYR A 116 20.63 -10.32 3.32
C TYR A 116 20.85 -11.78 2.93
N LEU A 117 20.39 -12.12 1.73
CA LEU A 117 20.62 -13.41 1.10
C LEU A 117 20.88 -13.22 -0.39
N TYR A 118 21.58 -14.17 -1.00
CA TYR A 118 21.76 -14.26 -2.43
C TYR A 118 20.65 -15.13 -3.03
N VAL A 119 20.05 -14.63 -4.10
CA VAL A 119 18.91 -15.26 -4.80
C VAL A 119 19.18 -15.31 -6.29
N SER A 120 18.51 -16.20 -7.02
CA SER A 120 18.66 -16.26 -8.48
C SER A 120 18.12 -14.99 -9.15
N TRP A 121 18.60 -14.73 -10.36
CA TRP A 121 18.02 -13.68 -11.21
C TRP A 121 16.51 -13.89 -11.47
N GLU A 122 16.09 -15.15 -11.63
CA GLU A 122 14.68 -15.53 -11.75
C GLU A 122 13.86 -15.13 -10.51
N TYR A 123 14.39 -15.36 -9.30
CA TYR A 123 13.77 -14.87 -8.06
C TYR A 123 13.60 -13.36 -8.09
N HIS A 124 14.62 -12.62 -8.54
CA HIS A 124 14.56 -11.15 -8.59
C HIS A 124 13.47 -10.65 -9.56
N LYS A 125 13.34 -11.28 -10.74
CA LYS A 125 12.24 -10.95 -11.67
C LYS A 125 10.88 -11.25 -11.06
N LEU A 126 10.71 -12.42 -10.43
CA LEU A 126 9.44 -12.78 -9.81
C LEU A 126 9.12 -11.92 -8.58
N HIS A 127 10.12 -11.51 -7.79
CA HIS A 127 10.01 -10.46 -6.78
C HIS A 127 9.42 -9.17 -7.37
N CYS A 128 9.93 -8.70 -8.52
CA CYS A 128 9.42 -7.48 -9.16
C CYS A 128 7.94 -7.64 -9.58
N THR A 129 7.56 -8.79 -10.16
CA THR A 129 6.14 -9.04 -10.49
C THR A 129 5.25 -9.21 -9.25
N TYR A 130 5.79 -9.73 -8.14
CA TYR A 130 5.12 -9.81 -6.85
C TYR A 130 4.86 -8.41 -6.29
N MET A 131 5.85 -7.50 -6.32
CA MET A 131 5.69 -6.10 -5.92
C MET A 131 4.58 -5.41 -6.73
N TRP A 132 4.56 -5.61 -8.05
CA TRP A 132 3.51 -5.05 -8.90
C TRP A 132 2.11 -5.62 -8.55
N ARG A 133 1.98 -6.94 -8.38
CA ARG A 133 0.69 -7.54 -7.96
C ARG A 133 0.25 -7.06 -6.58
N LYS A 134 1.18 -6.92 -5.64
CA LYS A 134 0.92 -6.40 -4.30
C LYS A 134 0.42 -4.95 -4.34
N MET A 135 1.08 -4.09 -5.13
CA MET A 135 0.63 -2.72 -5.37
C MET A 135 -0.78 -2.67 -5.95
N HIS A 136 -1.06 -3.47 -6.99
CA HIS A 136 -2.38 -3.51 -7.62
C HIS A 136 -3.47 -3.98 -6.65
N ARG A 137 -3.18 -4.97 -5.80
CA ARG A 137 -4.12 -5.45 -4.77
C ARG A 137 -4.40 -4.39 -3.71
N ALA A 138 -3.39 -3.61 -3.32
CA ALA A 138 -3.60 -2.46 -2.44
C ALA A 138 -4.48 -1.37 -3.09
N MET A 139 -4.29 -1.09 -4.38
CA MET A 139 -5.16 -0.16 -5.14
C MET A 139 -6.62 -0.61 -5.18
N LEU A 140 -6.87 -1.93 -5.16
CA LEU A 140 -8.21 -2.50 -5.08
C LEU A 140 -8.79 -2.54 -3.66
N GLY A 141 -8.06 -2.02 -2.66
CA GLY A 141 -8.49 -2.00 -1.26
C GLY A 141 -8.44 -3.37 -0.57
N VAL A 142 -7.70 -4.34 -1.12
CA VAL A 142 -7.54 -5.68 -0.50
C VAL A 142 -6.68 -5.60 0.78
N MET A 143 -5.76 -4.66 0.82
CA MET A 143 -4.81 -4.42 1.90
C MET A 143 -4.27 -2.98 1.79
N ASP A 144 -3.60 -2.49 2.84
CA ASP A 144 -2.92 -1.19 2.79
C ASP A 144 -1.60 -1.29 2.01
N LEU A 145 -1.19 -0.23 1.31
CA LEU A 145 0.11 -0.20 0.63
C LEU A 145 1.23 0.08 1.64
N ASP A 146 2.29 -0.74 1.63
CA ASP A 146 3.48 -0.49 2.43
C ASP A 146 4.44 0.52 1.78
N GLY A 147 5.29 1.12 2.61
CA GLY A 147 6.24 2.15 2.21
C GLY A 147 7.26 1.69 1.15
N TYR A 148 7.60 0.40 1.10
CA TYR A 148 8.59 -0.11 0.17
C TYR A 148 8.01 -0.37 -1.22
N VAL A 149 6.83 -1.01 -1.28
CA VAL A 149 6.12 -1.24 -2.54
C VAL A 149 5.64 0.06 -3.15
N GLY A 150 5.12 0.98 -2.33
CA GLY A 150 4.64 2.27 -2.83
C GLY A 150 5.73 3.28 -3.15
N ASN A 151 7.00 3.01 -2.81
CA ASN A 151 8.10 3.88 -3.20
C ASN A 151 8.29 3.84 -4.73
N TYR A 152 8.08 4.96 -5.40
CA TYR A 152 8.15 5.02 -6.87
C TYR A 152 9.51 4.61 -7.43
N ARG A 153 10.62 4.92 -6.74
CA ARG A 153 11.96 4.48 -7.17
C ARG A 153 12.10 2.97 -7.17
N HIS A 154 11.36 2.27 -6.32
CA HIS A 154 11.33 0.82 -6.33
C HIS A 154 10.55 0.29 -7.54
N THR A 155 9.52 0.99 -8.00
CA THR A 155 8.82 0.69 -9.25
C THR A 155 9.74 0.86 -10.46
N GLU A 156 10.48 1.97 -10.55
CA GLU A 156 11.46 2.19 -11.62
C GLU A 156 12.56 1.12 -11.64
N HIS A 157 13.04 0.72 -10.46
CA HIS A 157 13.99 -0.40 -10.33
C HIS A 157 13.38 -1.71 -10.86
N CYS A 158 12.13 -2.01 -10.50
CA CYS A 158 11.46 -3.21 -10.99
C CYS A 158 11.27 -3.21 -12.50
N GLU A 159 10.98 -2.05 -13.10
CA GLU A 159 10.87 -1.87 -14.54
C GLU A 159 12.20 -2.21 -15.26
N ASP A 160 13.33 -1.70 -14.76
CA ASP A 160 14.66 -2.02 -15.30
C ASP A 160 14.94 -3.53 -15.23
N ILE A 161 14.70 -4.15 -14.07
CA ILE A 161 14.93 -5.59 -13.89
C ILE A 161 14.08 -6.43 -14.85
N LEU A 162 12.82 -6.05 -15.07
CA LEU A 162 11.88 -6.82 -15.90
C LEU A 162 12.14 -6.66 -17.41
N THR A 163 12.75 -5.55 -17.83
CA THR A 163 13.02 -5.26 -19.24
C THR A 163 14.45 -5.60 -19.66
N ARG A 164 15.34 -5.84 -18.68
CA ARG A 164 16.75 -6.13 -18.95
C ARG A 164 16.95 -7.50 -19.58
N GLU A 165 17.65 -7.52 -20.72
CA GLU A 165 18.08 -8.76 -21.38
C GLU A 165 19.13 -9.51 -20.55
N GLU A 166 18.93 -10.82 -20.39
CA GLU A 166 19.85 -11.70 -19.67
C GLU A 166 21.09 -12.01 -20.51
N ARG A 167 22.15 -11.22 -20.33
CA ARG A 167 23.46 -11.54 -20.91
C ARG A 167 24.11 -12.67 -20.09
N GLY A 168 24.12 -13.90 -20.62
CA GLY A 168 24.83 -15.03 -20.02
C GLY A 168 23.96 -16.09 -19.32
N GLY A 169 22.69 -16.25 -19.73
CA GLY A 169 21.90 -17.46 -19.40
C GLY A 169 21.35 -17.53 -17.98
N GLY A 170 20.91 -16.42 -17.40
CA GLY A 170 20.08 -16.39 -16.18
C GLY A 170 20.74 -16.88 -14.88
N ASN A 171 22.00 -17.31 -14.91
CA ASN A 171 22.69 -17.92 -13.77
C ASN A 171 23.34 -16.92 -12.80
N GLY A 172 23.09 -15.61 -12.96
CA GLY A 172 23.54 -14.62 -11.98
C GLY A 172 22.79 -14.74 -10.65
N LEU A 173 23.47 -14.47 -9.55
CA LEU A 173 22.82 -14.19 -8.28
C LEU A 173 22.66 -12.69 -8.08
N THR A 174 21.58 -12.30 -7.43
CA THR A 174 21.37 -10.95 -6.89
C THR A 174 21.22 -11.01 -5.39
N VAL A 175 21.22 -9.85 -4.73
CA VAL A 175 21.10 -9.76 -3.28
C VAL A 175 19.73 -9.22 -2.92
N ILE A 176 19.06 -9.89 -2.00
CA ILE A 176 17.86 -9.39 -1.35
C ILE A 176 18.17 -9.02 0.11
N ARG A 177 17.68 -7.87 0.57
CA ARG A 177 18.02 -7.28 1.88
C ARG A 177 16.79 -7.05 2.73
N ARG A 178 16.89 -7.37 4.02
CA ARG A 178 15.82 -7.29 5.02
C ARG A 178 15.48 -5.83 5.25
N LYS A 179 14.19 -5.56 5.34
CA LYS A 179 13.67 -4.22 5.62
C LYS A 179 12.67 -4.30 6.77
N PHE A 180 12.50 -3.20 7.46
CA PHE A 180 11.40 -2.98 8.40
C PHE A 180 10.63 -1.81 7.83
N VAL A 181 9.42 -2.07 7.35
CA VAL A 181 8.69 -1.10 6.54
C VAL A 181 7.46 -0.64 7.29
N GLY A 182 7.15 0.65 7.13
CA GLY A 182 5.90 1.20 7.61
C GLY A 182 4.74 0.82 6.68
N CYS A 183 3.53 1.01 7.19
CA CYS A 183 2.30 0.72 6.46
C CYS A 183 1.41 1.96 6.32
N GLY A 184 0.78 2.11 5.15
CA GLY A 184 -0.12 3.21 4.82
C GLY A 184 0.56 4.36 4.07
N LEU A 185 -0.25 5.27 3.53
CA LEU A 185 0.18 6.38 2.65
C LEU A 185 1.20 7.35 3.30
N GLY A 186 1.29 7.38 4.64
CA GLY A 186 2.29 8.18 5.36
C GLY A 186 3.64 7.46 5.57
N ALA A 187 3.79 6.24 5.07
CA ALA A 187 5.02 5.43 5.17
C ALA A 187 5.88 5.45 3.89
N LEU A 188 5.46 6.20 2.86
CA LEU A 188 6.09 6.32 1.55
C LEU A 188 7.31 7.25 1.55
#